data_AF-A0A7S4SPE0-F1
#
_entry.id   AF-A0A7S4SPE0-F1
#
_cell.length_a   1.000
_cell.length_b   1.000
_cell.length_c   1.000
_cell.angle_alpha   90.00
_cell.angle_beta   90.00
_cell.angle_gamma   90.00
#
_symmetry.space_group_name_H-M   'P 1'
#
loop_
_entity.id
_entity.type
_entity.pdbx_description
1 polymer ?
#
loop_
_entity_poly.entity_id
_entity_poly.type
_entity_poly.pdbx_seq_one_letter_code
_entity_poly.pdbx_strand_id
1 'polypeptide(L)'
;NMPIHRRLRFGNLMEMSVLDTRQYRSDQACGDGRKPSCAAHQDSNRTLLGEAQRDWLFQHLATADATWNVMAQQIMMAGLRSVSTDGEQLWPMDIWDGYPHERSALLNHLDAVGTPNPVVLTGDIHSNWAANLHLDFDAPNSKIVGSEFVGTSISSGGDGQKKK
;
A
#
# COMPACT_ATOMS: atom_id res chain seq x y z
N ASN A 1 1.92 -1.75 23.63
CA ASN A 1 2.56 -1.99 22.32
C ASN A 1 2.65 -3.50 22.13
N MET A 2 2.00 -4.05 21.10
CA MET A 2 1.95 -5.50 20.83
C MET A 2 2.42 -5.72 19.40
N PRO A 3 3.59 -6.33 19.16
CA PRO A 3 4.11 -6.51 17.81
C PRO A 3 3.29 -7.57 17.06
N ILE A 4 2.58 -7.13 16.02
CA ILE A 4 1.77 -8.01 15.14
C ILE A 4 2.51 -8.33 13.83
N HIS A 5 3.32 -7.39 13.35
CA HIS A 5 4.10 -7.61 12.13
C HIS A 5 5.11 -8.74 12.33
N ARG A 6 5.24 -9.58 11.30
CA ARG A 6 6.07 -10.79 11.36
C ARG A 6 6.35 -11.30 9.96
N ARG A 7 7.29 -12.24 9.87
CA ARG A 7 7.69 -12.87 8.62
C ARG A 7 7.30 -14.33 8.60
N LEU A 8 6.79 -14.78 7.45
CA LEU A 8 6.49 -16.19 7.16
C LEU A 8 7.27 -16.59 5.92
N ARG A 9 7.85 -17.78 5.92
CA ARG A 9 8.60 -18.30 4.76
C ARG A 9 8.14 -19.69 4.39
N PHE A 10 7.96 -19.91 3.08
CA PHE A 10 7.48 -21.15 2.49
C PHE A 10 8.55 -21.68 1.53
N GLY A 11 9.55 -22.35 2.10
CA GLY A 11 10.71 -22.85 1.36
C GLY A 11 11.46 -21.73 0.65
N ASN A 12 11.76 -21.93 -0.63
CA ASN A 12 12.28 -20.89 -1.53
C ASN A 12 11.20 -20.28 -2.42
N LEU A 13 9.94 -20.71 -2.29
CA LEU A 13 8.86 -20.27 -3.16
C LEU A 13 8.39 -18.86 -2.78
N MET A 14 8.15 -18.62 -1.50
CA MET A 14 7.53 -17.38 -1.05
C MET A 14 8.06 -16.95 0.32
N GLU A 15 8.37 -15.66 0.45
CA GLU A 15 8.54 -14.97 1.72
C GLU A 15 7.43 -13.93 1.85
N MET A 16 6.76 -13.91 3.01
CA MET A 16 5.64 -13.02 3.29
C MET A 16 5.93 -12.16 4.52
N SER A 17 5.97 -10.84 4.29
CA SER A 17 5.94 -9.82 5.33
C SER A 17 4.50 -9.50 5.69
N VAL A 18 4.06 -9.93 6.87
CA VAL A 18 2.75 -9.57 7.42
C VAL A 18 2.93 -8.23 8.15
N LEU A 19 2.25 -7.19 7.67
CA LEU A 19 2.44 -5.82 8.15
C LEU A 19 1.29 -5.35 9.06
N ASP A 20 1.59 -4.36 9.89
CA ASP A 20 0.62 -3.58 10.65
C ASP A 20 0.63 -2.13 10.15
N THR A 21 -0.46 -1.68 9.53
CA THR A 21 -0.64 -0.30 9.05
C THR A 21 -1.63 0.50 9.90
N ARG A 22 -1.84 0.08 11.16
CA ARG A 22 -2.79 0.71 12.09
C ARG A 22 -2.10 1.18 13.37
N GLN A 23 -1.24 0.36 13.97
CA GLN A 23 -0.70 0.64 15.30
C GLN A 23 0.27 1.83 15.36
N TYR A 24 0.99 2.09 14.26
CA TYR A 24 2.11 3.05 14.22
C TYR A 24 1.89 4.22 13.26
N ARG A 25 0.74 4.26 12.58
CA ARG A 25 0.48 5.28 11.58
C ARG A 25 0.26 6.65 12.19
N SER A 26 0.68 7.70 11.49
CA SER A 26 0.20 9.05 11.72
C SER A 26 -1.31 9.12 11.50
N ASP A 27 -1.95 10.15 12.06
CA ASP A 27 -3.36 10.43 11.81
C ASP A 27 -3.63 10.74 10.34
N GLN A 28 -4.84 10.45 9.86
CA GLN A 28 -5.24 10.69 8.47
C GLN A 28 -5.24 12.20 8.18
N ALA A 29 -4.60 12.60 7.08
CA ALA A 29 -4.49 14.00 6.72
C ALA A 29 -5.84 14.59 6.32
N CYS A 30 -5.90 15.93 6.33
CA CYS A 30 -7.01 16.72 5.78
C CYS A 30 -8.40 16.39 6.34
N GLY A 31 -8.47 15.84 7.56
CA GLY A 31 -9.72 15.46 8.23
C GLY A 31 -10.35 14.18 7.71
N ASP A 32 -9.53 13.28 7.13
CA ASP A 32 -9.91 11.95 6.64
C ASP A 32 -10.94 11.94 5.49
N GLY A 33 -11.22 10.76 4.93
CA GLY A 33 -12.13 10.54 3.81
C GLY A 33 -11.48 10.86 2.46
N ARG A 34 -12.31 11.20 1.47
CA ARG A 34 -11.84 11.64 0.15
C ARG A 34 -11.71 13.15 0.12
N LYS A 35 -10.47 13.66 0.06
CA LYS A 35 -10.16 15.08 0.22
C LYS A 35 -9.17 15.57 -0.84
N PRO A 36 -9.21 16.87 -1.20
CA PRO A 36 -8.09 17.52 -1.86
C PRO A 36 -6.83 17.42 -1.00
N SER A 37 -5.67 17.51 -1.65
CA SER A 37 -4.39 17.54 -0.95
C SER A 37 -4.26 18.78 -0.07
N CYS A 38 -3.68 18.62 1.11
CA CYS A 38 -3.38 19.70 2.05
C CYS A 38 -1.93 19.59 2.56
N ALA A 39 -1.45 20.58 3.33
CA ALA A 39 -0.08 20.59 3.84
C ALA A 39 0.28 19.31 4.63
N ALA A 40 -0.64 18.78 5.45
CA ALA A 40 -0.41 17.53 6.16
C ALA A 40 -0.32 16.33 5.21
N HIS A 41 -1.04 16.31 4.09
CA HIS A 41 -0.94 15.22 3.10
C HIS A 41 0.42 15.21 2.40
N GLN A 42 1.02 16.40 2.22
CA GLN A 42 2.34 16.59 1.60
C GLN A 42 3.51 16.49 2.59
N ASP A 43 3.25 16.24 3.88
CA ASP A 43 4.30 16.12 4.89
C ASP A 43 5.03 14.77 4.75
N SER A 44 6.31 14.83 4.40
CA SER A 44 7.17 13.66 4.24
C SER A 44 7.50 12.93 5.55
N ASN A 45 7.18 13.52 6.70
CA ASN A 45 7.42 12.90 8.01
C ASN A 45 6.28 11.98 8.45
N ARG A 46 5.15 11.96 7.73
CA ARG A 46 4.03 11.07 8.05
C ARG A 46 4.33 9.64 7.63
N THR A 47 3.81 8.69 8.40
CA THR A 47 4.12 7.26 8.28
C THR A 47 2.86 6.41 8.45
N LEU A 48 2.78 5.29 7.76
CA LEU A 48 1.85 4.17 8.01
C LEU A 48 2.51 3.07 8.85
N LEU A 49 3.77 2.76 8.55
CA LEU A 49 4.47 1.62 9.17
C LEU A 49 5.11 1.98 10.51
N GLY A 50 5.44 3.25 10.74
CA GLY A 50 6.39 3.66 11.75
C GLY A 50 7.83 3.29 11.36
N GLU A 51 8.81 3.99 11.94
CA GLU A 51 10.23 3.83 11.62
C GLU A 51 10.71 2.38 11.81
N ALA A 52 10.43 1.78 12.96
CA ALA A 52 10.92 0.44 13.29
C ALA A 52 10.42 -0.65 12.32
N GLN A 53 9.15 -0.63 11.95
CA GLN A 53 8.59 -1.62 11.02
C GLN A 53 9.01 -1.35 9.58
N ARG A 54 9.14 -0.07 9.19
CA ARG A 54 9.66 0.30 7.86
C ARG A 54 11.09 -0.20 7.68
N ASP A 55 11.97 0.10 8.63
CA ASP A 55 13.38 -0.28 8.55
C ASP A 55 13.54 -1.80 8.60
N TRP A 56 12.75 -2.48 9.44
CA TRP A 56 12.63 -3.94 9.43
C TRP A 56 12.25 -4.45 8.05
N LEU A 57 11.18 -3.93 7.43
CA LEU A 57 10.73 -4.35 6.10
C LEU A 57 11.81 -4.13 5.03
N PHE A 58 12.44 -2.95 5.03
CA PHE A 58 13.43 -2.57 4.02
C PHE A 58 14.66 -3.48 4.07
N GLN A 59 15.13 -3.82 5.28
CA GLN A 59 16.24 -4.77 5.45
C GLN A 59 15.92 -6.15 4.87
N HIS A 60 14.72 -6.67 5.11
CA HIS A 60 14.31 -7.97 4.56
C HIS A 60 14.23 -7.95 3.04
N LEU A 61 13.60 -6.92 2.47
CA LEU A 61 13.43 -6.78 1.02
C LEU A 61 14.77 -6.64 0.28
N ALA A 62 15.78 -6.04 0.93
CA ALA A 62 17.13 -5.89 0.38
C ALA A 62 17.91 -7.21 0.28
N THR A 63 17.53 -8.21 1.08
CA THR A 63 18.17 -9.53 1.12
C THR A 63 17.23 -10.64 0.64
N ALA A 64 16.14 -10.28 -0.03
CA ALA A 64 15.10 -11.21 -0.46
C ALA A 64 15.63 -12.20 -1.52
N ASP A 65 15.51 -13.49 -1.22
CA ASP A 65 15.97 -14.60 -2.08
C ASP A 65 14.85 -15.59 -2.44
N ALA A 66 13.63 -15.37 -1.95
CA ALA A 66 12.46 -16.16 -2.33
C ALA A 66 11.96 -15.77 -3.72
N THR A 67 11.36 -16.71 -4.45
CA THR A 67 10.79 -16.45 -5.78
C THR A 67 9.71 -15.36 -5.72
N TRP A 68 8.83 -15.38 -4.72
CA TRP A 68 7.79 -14.38 -4.52
C TRP A 68 7.96 -13.66 -3.18
N ASN A 69 7.93 -12.33 -3.20
CA ASN A 69 8.05 -11.51 -1.99
C ASN A 69 6.75 -10.77 -1.74
N VAL A 70 6.01 -11.23 -0.75
CA VAL A 70 4.62 -10.81 -0.50
C VAL A 70 4.55 -9.86 0.69
N MET A 71 3.88 -8.74 0.51
CA MET A 71 3.47 -7.83 1.59
C MET A 71 1.99 -8.03 1.85
N ALA A 72 1.65 -8.72 2.95
CA ALA A 72 0.28 -8.94 3.37
C ALA A 72 -0.12 -7.85 4.37
N GLN A 73 -1.07 -7.00 3.99
CA GLN A 73 -1.39 -5.78 4.73
C GLN A 73 -2.86 -5.34 4.52
N GLN A 74 -3.30 -4.30 5.23
CA GLN A 74 -4.72 -4.00 5.41
C GLN A 74 -5.32 -3.21 4.24
N ILE A 75 -4.63 -2.18 3.74
CA ILE A 75 -5.20 -1.07 2.95
C ILE A 75 -4.58 -0.97 1.56
N MET A 76 -5.38 -0.66 0.55
CA MET A 76 -4.96 -0.60 -0.86
C MET A 76 -3.74 0.32 -1.08
N MET A 77 -2.74 -0.18 -1.82
CA MET A 77 -1.49 0.52 -2.15
C MET A 77 -1.57 1.29 -3.47
N ALA A 78 -2.21 0.69 -4.49
CA ALA A 78 -2.43 1.32 -5.77
C ALA A 78 -3.30 2.59 -5.63
N GLY A 79 -3.08 3.54 -6.55
CA GLY A 79 -3.81 4.81 -6.53
C GLY A 79 -5.31 4.63 -6.78
N LEU A 80 -6.13 5.19 -5.90
CA LEU A 80 -7.59 5.26 -6.00
C LEU A 80 -8.07 6.72 -5.95
N ARG A 81 -7.21 7.64 -6.40
CA ARG A 81 -7.52 9.06 -6.62
C ARG A 81 -8.71 9.21 -7.56
N SER A 82 -9.63 10.09 -7.21
CA SER A 82 -10.80 10.46 -8.00
C SER A 82 -10.78 11.94 -8.33
N VAL A 83 -11.70 12.40 -9.19
CA VAL A 83 -11.91 13.82 -9.49
C VAL A 83 -13.33 14.21 -9.05
N SER A 84 -13.47 15.35 -8.37
CA SER A 84 -14.77 15.89 -7.97
C SER A 84 -15.56 16.41 -9.18
N THR A 85 -16.84 16.76 -8.98
CA THR A 85 -17.65 17.42 -10.01
C THR A 85 -17.06 18.76 -10.46
N ASP A 86 -16.31 19.42 -9.58
CA ASP A 86 -15.70 20.73 -9.82
C ASP A 86 -14.27 20.61 -10.40
N GLY A 87 -13.83 19.40 -10.73
CA GLY A 87 -12.52 19.14 -11.33
C GLY A 87 -11.36 19.00 -10.34
N GLU A 88 -11.63 19.00 -9.03
CA GLU A 88 -10.58 18.84 -8.01
C GLU A 88 -10.14 17.38 -7.88
N GLN A 89 -8.84 17.15 -7.79
CA GLN A 89 -8.32 15.83 -7.44
C GLN A 89 -8.60 15.51 -5.96
N LEU A 90 -9.08 14.30 -5.71
CA LEU A 90 -9.44 13.80 -4.39
C LEU A 90 -8.71 12.50 -4.08
N TRP A 91 -8.02 12.46 -2.95
CA TRP A 91 -7.32 11.29 -2.47
C TRP A 91 -8.06 10.69 -1.28
N PRO A 92 -8.21 9.36 -1.19
CA PRO A 92 -8.64 8.68 0.02
C PRO A 92 -7.52 8.70 1.07
N MET A 93 -7.74 9.41 2.17
CA MET A 93 -6.72 9.69 3.20
C MET A 93 -6.39 8.50 4.11
N ASP A 94 -7.26 7.48 4.16
CA ASP A 94 -7.11 6.30 5.03
C ASP A 94 -6.38 5.11 4.37
N ILE A 95 -6.01 5.24 3.09
CA ILE A 95 -5.20 4.24 2.37
C ILE A 95 -3.83 4.82 2.01
N TRP A 96 -2.99 4.09 1.27
CA TRP A 96 -1.65 4.56 0.92
C TRP A 96 -1.61 5.85 0.09
N ASP A 97 -2.71 6.19 -0.61
CA ASP A 97 -2.86 7.51 -1.25
C ASP A 97 -2.69 8.65 -0.25
N GLY A 98 -3.12 8.50 1.00
CA GLY A 98 -2.98 9.49 2.06
C GLY A 98 -1.57 9.58 2.66
N TYR A 99 -0.62 8.74 2.24
CA TYR A 99 0.76 8.69 2.74
C TYR A 99 1.75 8.60 1.56
N PRO A 100 1.73 9.57 0.63
CA PRO A 100 2.38 9.44 -0.66
C PRO A 100 3.90 9.26 -0.55
N HIS A 101 4.54 9.96 0.38
CA HIS A 101 6.00 9.88 0.56
C HIS A 101 6.46 8.50 1.05
N GLU A 102 5.76 7.89 2.01
CA GLU A 102 6.11 6.54 2.47
C GLU A 102 5.77 5.48 1.41
N ARG A 103 4.67 5.65 0.67
CA ARG A 103 4.37 4.79 -0.49
C ARG A 103 5.50 4.82 -1.50
N SER A 104 5.92 6.02 -1.92
CA SER A 104 7.02 6.19 -2.87
C SER A 104 8.33 5.65 -2.33
N ALA A 105 8.64 5.84 -1.05
CA ALA A 105 9.85 5.29 -0.44
C ALA A 105 9.90 3.75 -0.52
N LEU A 106 8.79 3.08 -0.19
CA LEU A 106 8.71 1.62 -0.28
C LEU A 106 8.83 1.12 -1.73
N LEU A 107 8.11 1.72 -2.67
CA LEU A 107 8.15 1.30 -4.07
C LEU A 107 9.53 1.54 -4.72
N ASN A 108 10.15 2.68 -4.42
CA ASN A 108 11.53 2.96 -4.85
C ASN A 108 12.53 1.98 -4.21
N HIS A 109 12.32 1.59 -2.95
CA HIS A 109 13.19 0.62 -2.28
C HIS A 109 13.13 -0.75 -2.96
N LEU A 110 11.94 -1.25 -3.27
CA LEU A 110 11.75 -2.51 -4.02
C LEU A 110 12.52 -2.50 -5.34
N ASP A 111 12.47 -1.39 -6.07
CA ASP A 111 13.17 -1.22 -7.33
C ASP A 111 14.69 -1.17 -7.15
N ALA A 112 15.16 -0.35 -6.21
CA ALA A 112 16.57 -0.10 -5.98
C ALA A 112 17.32 -1.35 -5.54
N VAL A 113 16.69 -2.20 -4.73
CA VAL A 113 17.30 -3.46 -4.26
C VAL A 113 16.96 -4.66 -5.13
N GLY A 114 16.15 -4.46 -6.19
CA GLY A 114 15.78 -5.52 -7.13
C GLY A 114 15.02 -6.68 -6.48
N THR A 115 14.08 -6.39 -5.57
CA THR A 115 13.30 -7.42 -4.87
C THR A 115 12.59 -8.35 -5.88
N PRO A 116 12.77 -9.68 -5.81
CA PRO A 116 12.13 -10.61 -6.74
C PRO A 116 10.61 -10.63 -6.61
N ASN A 117 9.91 -10.45 -7.74
CA ASN A 117 8.45 -10.57 -7.89
C ASN A 117 7.62 -10.04 -6.70
N PRO A 118 7.65 -8.72 -6.42
CA PRO A 118 6.92 -8.14 -5.30
C PRO A 118 5.39 -8.21 -5.52
N VAL A 119 4.67 -8.70 -4.52
CA VAL A 119 3.20 -8.78 -4.52
C VAL A 119 2.65 -8.14 -3.25
N VAL A 120 1.60 -7.33 -3.38
CA VAL A 120 0.88 -6.74 -2.26
C VAL A 120 -0.50 -7.39 -2.17
N LEU A 121 -0.89 -7.84 -0.98
CA LEU A 121 -2.22 -8.38 -0.69
C LEU A 121 -2.95 -7.44 0.26
N THR A 122 -4.17 -7.05 -0.11
CA THR A 122 -4.97 -6.05 0.63
C THR A 122 -6.44 -6.41 0.73
N GLY A 123 -7.17 -5.66 1.57
CA GLY A 123 -8.61 -5.73 1.69
C GLY A 123 -9.20 -4.34 1.92
N ASP A 124 -9.97 -4.19 3.01
CA ASP A 124 -10.54 -2.93 3.52
C ASP A 124 -11.62 -2.27 2.63
N ILE A 125 -11.39 -2.12 1.33
CA ILE A 125 -12.26 -1.33 0.44
C ILE A 125 -13.50 -2.06 -0.11
N HIS A 126 -13.82 -3.23 0.44
CA HIS A 126 -15.03 -4.04 0.18
C HIS A 126 -15.35 -4.25 -1.32
N SER A 127 -14.32 -4.39 -2.14
CA SER A 127 -14.42 -4.65 -3.58
C SER A 127 -13.14 -5.28 -4.10
N ASN A 128 -13.23 -6.06 -5.17
CA ASN A 128 -12.07 -6.71 -5.77
C ASN A 128 -11.36 -5.80 -6.76
N TRP A 129 -10.03 -5.73 -6.66
CA TRP A 129 -9.17 -5.03 -7.61
C TRP A 129 -7.89 -5.82 -7.88
N ALA A 130 -7.31 -5.61 -9.05
CA ALA A 130 -5.95 -6.03 -9.37
C ALA A 130 -5.25 -4.87 -10.07
N ALA A 131 -4.03 -4.54 -9.63
CA ALA A 131 -3.31 -3.37 -10.13
C ALA A 131 -1.82 -3.64 -10.32
N ASN A 132 -1.24 -2.99 -11.32
CA ASN A 132 0.21 -2.82 -11.40
C ASN A 132 0.64 -1.69 -10.45
N LEU A 133 1.72 -1.90 -9.72
CA LEU A 133 2.31 -0.89 -8.85
C LEU A 133 3.44 -0.20 -9.60
N HIS A 134 3.23 1.07 -9.94
CA HIS A 134 4.19 1.90 -10.67
C HIS A 134 5.05 2.71 -9.70
N LEU A 135 6.30 3.01 -10.07
CA LEU A 135 7.14 3.96 -9.32
C LEU A 135 6.52 5.37 -9.26
N ASP A 136 5.77 5.73 -10.30
CA ASP A 136 5.03 6.97 -10.40
C ASP A 136 3.63 6.67 -10.93
N PHE A 137 2.62 6.89 -10.08
CA PHE A 137 1.21 6.65 -10.42
C PHE A 137 0.61 7.75 -11.32
N ASP A 138 1.29 8.88 -11.51
CA ASP A 138 0.89 9.95 -12.42
C ASP A 138 1.47 9.78 -13.83
N ALA A 139 2.42 8.87 -14.01
CA ALA A 139 3.05 8.56 -15.29
C ALA A 139 2.66 7.16 -15.79
N PRO A 140 1.77 7.03 -16.80
CA PRO A 140 1.27 5.73 -17.27
C PRO A 140 2.33 4.74 -17.74
N ASN A 141 3.48 5.25 -18.21
CA ASN A 141 4.60 4.45 -18.68
C ASN A 141 5.70 4.25 -17.62
N SER A 142 5.44 4.65 -16.38
CA SER A 142 6.37 4.46 -15.27
C SER A 142 6.63 2.97 -15.03
N LYS A 143 7.82 2.64 -14.55
CA LYS A 143 8.24 1.26 -14.32
C LYS A 143 7.29 0.58 -13.33
N ILE A 144 6.86 -0.62 -13.68
CA ILE A 144 6.09 -1.51 -12.78
C ILE A 144 7.09 -2.24 -11.88
N VAL A 145 6.88 -2.16 -10.58
CA VAL A 145 7.75 -2.74 -9.55
C VAL A 145 7.07 -3.81 -8.71
N GLY A 146 5.78 -4.05 -8.96
CA GLY A 146 5.03 -5.13 -8.31
C GLY A 146 3.59 -5.18 -8.78
N SER A 147 2.83 -6.09 -8.19
CA SER A 147 1.40 -6.22 -8.42
C SER A 147 0.64 -6.22 -7.10
N GLU A 148 -0.57 -5.68 -7.10
CA GLU A 148 -1.47 -5.71 -5.96
C GLU A 148 -2.73 -6.51 -6.28
N PHE A 149 -3.13 -7.37 -5.34
CA PHE A 149 -4.42 -8.04 -5.33
C PHE A 149 -5.23 -7.58 -4.10
N VAL A 150 -6.32 -6.86 -4.38
CA VAL A 150 -7.23 -6.36 -3.35
C VAL A 150 -8.42 -7.32 -3.26
N GLY A 151 -8.52 -8.03 -2.15
CA GLY A 151 -9.62 -8.93 -1.85
C GLY A 151 -10.87 -8.19 -1.41
N THR A 152 -12.02 -8.62 -1.91
CA THR A 152 -13.32 -8.15 -1.41
C THR A 152 -13.55 -8.57 0.06
N SER A 153 -14.57 -7.97 0.65
CA SER A 153 -15.09 -8.37 1.94
C SER A 153 -15.68 -9.78 1.93
N ILE A 154 -15.65 -10.45 3.08
CA ILE A 154 -16.45 -11.66 3.31
C ILE A 154 -17.94 -11.35 3.23
N SER A 155 -18.38 -10.22 3.81
CA SER A 155 -19.80 -9.82 3.85
C SER A 155 -20.07 -8.31 3.90
N SER A 156 -19.09 -7.48 4.24
CA SER A 156 -19.28 -6.03 4.39
C SER A 156 -19.67 -5.37 3.08
N GLY A 157 -20.78 -4.61 3.07
CA GLY A 157 -21.40 -4.10 1.83
C GLY A 157 -22.54 -4.98 1.28
N GLY A 158 -22.76 -6.17 1.84
CA GLY A 158 -23.86 -7.07 1.47
C GLY A 158 -23.67 -7.73 0.11
N ASP A 159 -24.78 -8.01 -0.58
CA ASP A 159 -24.82 -8.79 -1.83
C ASP A 159 -23.99 -8.20 -2.98
N GLY A 160 -23.70 -6.90 -2.92
CA GLY A 160 -22.94 -6.18 -3.93
C GLY A 160 -23.66 -6.12 -5.29
N GLN A 161 -22.93 -5.66 -6.30
CA GLN A 161 -23.38 -5.67 -7.70
C GLN A 161 -22.17 -5.88 -8.61
N LYS A 162 -22.39 -6.50 -9.78
CA LYS A 162 -21.35 -6.58 -10.80
C LYS A 162 -21.17 -5.19 -11.41
N LYS A 163 -20.08 -4.50 -11.07
CA LYS A 163 -19.69 -3.26 -11.76
C LYS A 163 -19.23 -3.61 -13.18
N LYS A 164 -19.86 -2.98 -14.17
CA LYS A 164 -19.50 -3.09 -15.60
C LYS A 164 -18.33 -2.18 -15.91
#